data_AF-A0A3A8ESP6-F1
#
_entry.id   AF-A0A3A8ESP6-F1
#
_cell.length_a   1.000
_cell.length_b   1.000
_cell.length_c   1.000
_cell.angle_alpha   90.00
_cell.angle_beta   90.00
_cell.angle_gamma   90.00
#
_symmetry.space_group_name_H-M   'P 1'
#
loop_
_entity.id
_entity.type
_entity.pdbx_description
1 polymer ?
#
loop_
_entity_poly.entity_id
_entity_poly.type
_entity_poly.pdbx_seq_one_letter_code
_entity_poly.pdbx_strand_id
1 'polypeptide(L)'
;MATDVEVQFFSHLNGLVLSNTWGDMIRLLDACLVNGVELPSITSAVIDEQGDLHLTLFAPHKAMLLQVVELTGFEPSSLNQKYRIKGVPSDTQLILKSANTIAENAIINKGTGKLASLGYDIVFRDDKDVKRVYRAKNPTAQHPFIRVDETISDGVNSYNSSYAKSAMVGLLEHMDHIDDYQNPDVLQLPFDPANPSKNWTIEGTAGNCIRGWFKWHWAYMTSTANYAVQEAESNGSMAGNRGFTLCGNHNFFIGSMATTTNIASSRLIGCGIYNSSLPDDVIKPWFLMAMEAKIKASDSSLTTISATGGDPIAVPESGRGFISTRYSPLTPLSAHAITYGITYNSTTGRAGSFEGSAVPALTIPIFDTGGFLKGALPCVCYSGKLISGLTPLLSENSMYIASTIRTRIGSDTGPGGVYFYLGELA
;
A
#
# COMPACT_ATOMS: atom_id res chain seq x y z
N MET A 1 0.05 -29.08 -8.02
CA MET A 1 -0.15 -28.53 -6.66
C MET A 1 -0.70 -27.12 -6.78
N ALA A 2 -1.45 -26.68 -5.76
CA ALA A 2 -2.18 -25.42 -5.69
C ALA A 2 -1.26 -24.27 -5.27
N THR A 3 -1.20 -23.19 -6.04
CA THR A 3 -0.36 -22.02 -5.69
C THR A 3 -1.10 -21.06 -4.76
N ASP A 4 -0.38 -20.37 -3.89
CA ASP A 4 -0.94 -19.29 -3.08
C ASP A 4 -1.39 -18.13 -4.00
N VAL A 5 -2.60 -17.60 -3.75
CA VAL A 5 -3.23 -16.47 -4.45
C VAL A 5 -3.83 -15.43 -3.49
N GLU A 6 -3.56 -15.54 -2.18
CA GLU A 6 -4.15 -14.66 -1.18
C GLU A 6 -3.55 -13.26 -1.26
N VAL A 7 -2.22 -13.17 -1.35
CA VAL A 7 -1.51 -11.90 -1.46
C VAL A 7 -1.26 -11.54 -2.92
N GLN A 8 -1.71 -10.35 -3.30
CA GLN A 8 -1.60 -9.79 -4.64
C GLN A 8 -0.72 -8.53 -4.60
N PHE A 9 -0.15 -8.16 -5.74
CA PHE A 9 0.44 -6.84 -5.91
C PHE A 9 0.06 -6.17 -7.23
N PHE A 10 0.11 -4.84 -7.22
CA PHE A 10 -0.01 -3.94 -8.36
C PHE A 10 1.21 -3.04 -8.44
N SER A 11 1.49 -2.50 -9.61
CA SER A 11 2.52 -1.48 -9.79
C SER A 11 2.14 -0.47 -10.86
N HIS A 12 2.86 0.65 -10.87
CA HIS A 12 2.81 1.63 -11.96
C HIS A 12 3.07 1.02 -13.35
N LEU A 13 3.73 -0.14 -13.45
CA LEU A 13 3.96 -0.82 -14.72
C LEU A 13 2.68 -1.43 -15.28
N ASN A 14 1.64 -1.64 -14.47
CA ASN A 14 0.35 -2.19 -14.92
C ASN A 14 -0.52 -1.19 -15.70
N GLY A 15 0.00 0.01 -16.02
CA GLY A 15 -0.75 1.05 -16.74
C GLY A 15 -1.64 1.92 -15.85
N LEU A 16 -1.53 1.74 -14.54
CA LEU A 16 -2.16 2.59 -13.53
C LEU A 16 -1.43 3.94 -13.43
N VAL A 17 -2.20 5.00 -13.20
CA VAL A 17 -1.70 6.37 -13.18
C VAL A 17 -1.82 6.95 -11.78
N LEU A 18 -0.72 7.53 -11.30
CA LEU A 18 -0.68 8.40 -10.13
C LEU A 18 0.07 9.66 -10.53
N SER A 19 -0.67 10.72 -10.89
CA SER A 19 -0.12 11.94 -11.47
C SER A 19 -0.19 13.09 -10.45
N ASN A 20 -0.23 14.33 -10.95
CA ASN A 20 -0.33 15.54 -10.14
C ASN A 20 -1.77 16.08 -10.04
N THR A 21 -2.76 15.18 -10.01
CA THR A 21 -4.19 15.54 -10.02
C THR A 21 -4.85 15.08 -8.73
N TRP A 22 -5.73 15.91 -8.17
CA TRP A 22 -6.57 15.53 -7.04
C TRP A 22 -7.60 14.46 -7.48
N GLY A 23 -7.79 13.46 -6.64
CA GLY A 23 -8.56 12.25 -6.89
C GLY A 23 -7.75 11.09 -7.48
N ASP A 24 -6.47 11.30 -7.85
CA ASP A 24 -5.67 10.22 -8.44
C ASP A 24 -5.39 9.10 -7.44
N MET A 25 -5.18 9.43 -6.16
CA MET A 25 -4.93 8.42 -5.13
C MET A 25 -6.17 7.53 -4.95
N ILE A 26 -7.36 8.11 -4.82
CA ILE A 26 -8.57 7.29 -4.69
C ILE A 26 -8.89 6.49 -5.95
N ARG A 27 -8.65 7.00 -7.17
CA ARG A 27 -8.87 6.24 -8.41
C ARG A 27 -7.90 5.07 -8.54
N LEU A 28 -6.65 5.27 -8.10
CA LEU A 28 -5.66 4.20 -8.00
C LEU A 28 -6.13 3.12 -7.02
N LEU A 29 -6.64 3.51 -5.85
CA LEU A 29 -7.16 2.58 -4.85
C LEU A 29 -8.46 1.89 -5.32
N ASP A 30 -9.37 2.58 -5.99
CA ASP A 30 -10.57 1.97 -6.62
C ASP A 30 -10.14 0.85 -7.59
N ALA A 31 -9.12 1.11 -8.42
CA ALA A 31 -8.59 0.10 -9.35
C ALA A 31 -7.92 -1.09 -8.64
N CYS A 32 -7.12 -0.85 -7.60
CA CYS A 32 -6.36 -1.93 -6.94
C CYS A 32 -7.19 -2.70 -5.90
N LEU A 33 -7.94 -1.99 -5.06
CA LEU A 33 -8.63 -2.55 -3.92
C LEU A 33 -9.97 -3.20 -4.30
N VAL A 34 -10.69 -2.61 -5.26
CA VAL A 34 -12.09 -2.95 -5.55
C VAL A 34 -12.23 -3.62 -6.91
N ASN A 35 -11.87 -2.92 -7.98
CA ASN A 35 -12.22 -3.33 -9.34
C ASN A 35 -11.29 -4.40 -9.91
N GLY A 36 -9.98 -4.26 -9.66
CA GLY A 36 -8.93 -4.95 -10.39
C GLY A 36 -8.53 -4.19 -11.67
N VAL A 37 -7.58 -4.75 -12.42
CA VAL A 37 -7.14 -4.17 -13.71
C VAL A 37 -7.49 -5.13 -14.83
N GLU A 38 -8.38 -4.72 -15.73
CA GLU A 38 -8.81 -5.56 -16.85
C GLU A 38 -7.63 -5.94 -17.76
N LEU A 39 -7.61 -7.20 -18.19
CA LEU A 39 -6.70 -7.65 -19.23
C LEU A 39 -7.36 -7.44 -20.60
N PRO A 40 -6.56 -7.29 -21.68
CA PRO A 40 -7.08 -7.36 -23.03
C PRO A 40 -7.88 -8.65 -23.27
N SER A 41 -8.80 -8.63 -24.22
CA SER A 41 -9.68 -9.77 -24.50
C SER A 41 -8.90 -11.05 -24.80
N ILE A 42 -9.40 -12.17 -24.29
CA ILE A 42 -8.76 -13.48 -24.43
C ILE A 42 -9.13 -14.08 -25.79
N THR A 43 -8.15 -14.24 -26.67
CA THR A 43 -8.34 -14.82 -28.01
C THR A 43 -8.13 -16.33 -28.00
N SER A 44 -7.30 -16.85 -27.10
CA SER A 44 -7.07 -18.29 -26.93
C SER A 44 -6.82 -18.64 -25.46
N ALA A 45 -7.23 -19.85 -25.07
CA ALA A 45 -6.98 -20.42 -23.75
C ALA A 45 -6.79 -21.93 -23.93
N VAL A 46 -5.71 -22.49 -23.39
CA VAL A 46 -5.36 -23.92 -23.50
C VAL A 46 -4.77 -24.39 -22.17
N ILE A 47 -5.13 -25.60 -21.74
CA ILE A 47 -4.58 -26.24 -20.53
C ILE A 47 -3.49 -27.22 -20.99
N ASP A 48 -2.30 -27.14 -20.40
CA ASP A 48 -1.22 -28.07 -20.69
C ASP A 48 -1.27 -29.36 -19.85
N GLU A 49 -0.36 -30.29 -20.13
CA GLU A 49 -0.28 -31.57 -19.42
C GLU A 49 0.05 -31.42 -17.92
N GLN A 50 0.61 -30.29 -17.52
CA GLN A 50 0.94 -29.94 -16.14
C GLN A 50 -0.22 -29.24 -15.41
N GLY A 51 -1.33 -28.98 -16.12
CA GLY A 51 -2.50 -28.27 -15.61
C GLY A 51 -2.30 -26.76 -15.51
N ASP A 52 -1.29 -26.20 -16.20
CA ASP A 52 -1.12 -24.75 -16.32
C ASP A 52 -1.96 -24.22 -17.49
N LEU A 53 -2.56 -23.05 -17.28
CA LEU A 53 -3.44 -22.41 -18.24
C LEU A 53 -2.67 -21.37 -19.06
N HIS A 54 -2.58 -21.60 -20.36
CA HIS A 54 -1.95 -20.71 -21.33
C HIS A 54 -3.01 -19.82 -21.95
N LEU A 55 -2.87 -18.50 -21.77
CA LEU A 55 -3.74 -17.50 -22.37
C LEU A 55 -3.03 -16.74 -23.48
N THR A 56 -3.73 -16.52 -24.59
CA THR A 56 -3.37 -15.55 -25.62
C THR A 56 -4.37 -14.40 -25.60
N LEU A 57 -3.85 -13.18 -25.62
CA LEU A 57 -4.63 -11.94 -25.53
C LEU A 57 -4.61 -11.21 -26.88
N PHE A 58 -5.65 -10.41 -27.14
CA PHE A 58 -5.80 -9.68 -28.40
C PHE A 58 -4.79 -8.54 -28.58
N ALA A 59 -4.36 -7.93 -27.47
CA ALA A 59 -3.45 -6.79 -27.46
C ALA A 59 -2.39 -6.96 -26.36
N PRO A 60 -1.29 -6.18 -26.43
CA PRO A 60 -0.26 -6.20 -25.40
C PRO A 60 -0.82 -5.93 -23.99
N HIS A 61 -0.49 -6.79 -23.04
CA HIS A 61 -0.80 -6.63 -21.63
C HIS A 61 0.36 -6.01 -20.86
N LYS A 62 0.08 -5.61 -19.62
CA LYS A 62 1.05 -5.03 -18.70
C LYS A 62 1.20 -5.83 -17.39
N ALA A 63 0.68 -7.04 -17.36
CA ALA A 63 0.84 -7.96 -16.24
C ALA A 63 2.30 -8.43 -16.10
N MET A 64 2.70 -8.71 -14.85
CA MET A 64 4.03 -9.13 -14.44
C MET A 64 3.98 -10.54 -13.83
N LEU A 65 5.14 -11.21 -13.79
CA LEU A 65 5.29 -12.47 -13.05
C LEU A 65 4.79 -12.34 -11.61
N LEU A 66 4.20 -13.43 -11.10
CA LEU A 66 3.70 -13.58 -9.74
C LEU A 66 2.51 -12.67 -9.37
N GLN A 67 1.93 -11.91 -10.30
CA GLN A 67 0.63 -11.28 -10.05
C GLN A 67 -0.50 -12.32 -10.09
N VAL A 68 -1.63 -11.99 -9.49
CA VAL A 68 -2.84 -12.82 -9.51
C VAL A 68 -3.79 -12.37 -10.61
N VAL A 69 -4.24 -13.29 -11.44
CA VAL A 69 -5.31 -13.10 -12.42
C VAL A 69 -6.57 -13.77 -11.90
N GLU A 70 -7.71 -13.10 -12.00
CA GLU A 70 -9.04 -13.66 -11.78
C GLU A 70 -9.72 -13.86 -13.14
N LEU A 71 -10.22 -15.07 -13.38
CA LEU A 71 -10.96 -15.42 -14.58
C LEU A 71 -12.44 -15.58 -14.28
N THR A 72 -13.29 -15.12 -15.20
CA THR A 72 -14.75 -15.22 -15.09
C THR A 72 -15.39 -15.49 -16.44
N GLY A 73 -16.50 -16.23 -16.48
CA GLY A 73 -17.24 -16.54 -17.71
C GLY A 73 -16.64 -17.66 -18.57
N PHE A 74 -15.72 -18.45 -18.03
CA PHE A 74 -15.21 -19.66 -18.67
C PHE A 74 -16.15 -20.85 -18.46
N GLU A 75 -16.17 -21.77 -19.43
CA GLU A 75 -16.73 -23.11 -19.30
C GLU A 75 -15.64 -24.15 -19.59
N PRO A 76 -15.36 -25.09 -18.68
CA PRO A 76 -16.09 -25.39 -17.43
C PRO A 76 -15.93 -24.34 -16.33
N SER A 77 -16.95 -24.23 -15.47
CA SER A 77 -17.03 -23.19 -14.44
C SER A 77 -15.95 -23.26 -13.35
N SER A 78 -15.29 -24.41 -13.18
CA SER A 78 -14.11 -24.61 -12.35
C SER A 78 -12.91 -23.75 -12.75
N LEU A 79 -12.89 -23.25 -13.99
CA LEU A 79 -11.88 -22.32 -14.46
C LEU A 79 -12.10 -20.89 -13.94
N ASN A 80 -13.28 -20.56 -13.42
CA ASN A 80 -13.63 -19.24 -12.90
C ASN A 80 -13.09 -19.05 -11.48
N GLN A 81 -11.78 -18.85 -11.37
CA GLN A 81 -11.08 -18.70 -10.11
C GLN A 81 -9.86 -17.77 -10.25
N LYS A 82 -9.07 -17.68 -9.17
CA LYS A 82 -7.81 -16.95 -9.14
C LYS A 82 -6.65 -17.85 -9.56
N TYR A 83 -5.67 -17.25 -10.22
CA TYR A 83 -4.47 -17.88 -10.74
C TYR A 83 -3.25 -17.00 -10.48
N ARG A 84 -2.10 -17.61 -10.19
CA ARG A 84 -0.82 -16.90 -10.16
C ARG A 84 -0.20 -16.90 -11.55
N ILE A 85 0.35 -15.78 -12.00
CA ILE A 85 1.12 -15.72 -13.24
C ILE A 85 2.47 -16.39 -13.01
N LYS A 86 2.65 -17.56 -13.62
CA LYS A 86 3.89 -18.35 -13.59
C LYS A 86 4.84 -17.96 -14.72
N GLY A 87 4.29 -17.48 -15.84
CA GLY A 87 5.08 -17.12 -17.03
C GLY A 87 4.47 -15.96 -17.81
N VAL A 88 5.36 -15.14 -18.40
CA VAL A 88 5.01 -14.09 -19.36
C VAL A 88 5.85 -14.29 -20.63
N PRO A 89 5.47 -15.21 -21.54
CA PRO A 89 6.29 -15.55 -22.70
C PRO A 89 6.42 -14.42 -23.73
N SER A 90 5.39 -13.58 -23.84
CA SER A 90 5.36 -12.41 -24.72
C SER A 90 4.43 -11.34 -24.13
N ASP A 91 4.32 -10.20 -24.80
CA ASP A 91 3.40 -9.14 -24.39
C ASP A 91 1.92 -9.50 -24.60
N THR A 92 1.62 -10.59 -25.30
CA THR A 92 0.26 -11.06 -25.59
C THR A 92 -0.03 -12.44 -25.00
N GLN A 93 0.88 -13.01 -24.22
CA GLN A 93 0.76 -14.37 -23.70
C GLN A 93 1.06 -14.46 -22.21
N LEU A 94 0.26 -15.26 -21.51
CA LEU A 94 0.42 -15.54 -20.08
C LEU A 94 0.34 -17.05 -19.81
N ILE A 95 1.14 -17.52 -18.85
CA ILE A 95 1.05 -18.87 -18.28
C ILE A 95 0.59 -18.73 -16.84
N LEU A 96 -0.54 -19.35 -16.52
CA LEU A 96 -1.24 -19.22 -15.26
C LEU A 96 -1.21 -20.54 -14.49
N LYS A 97 -0.88 -20.46 -13.20
CA LYS A 97 -1.00 -21.58 -12.25
C LYS A 97 -2.24 -21.40 -11.39
N SER A 98 -3.11 -22.41 -11.34
CA SER A 98 -4.37 -22.30 -10.61
C SER A 98 -4.19 -22.40 -9.10
N ALA A 99 -5.05 -21.66 -8.38
CA ALA A 99 -5.15 -21.75 -6.92
C ALA A 99 -5.67 -23.11 -6.47
N ASN A 100 -6.60 -23.70 -7.23
CA ASN A 100 -7.10 -25.05 -6.98
C ASN A 100 -6.75 -25.95 -8.16
N THR A 101 -6.51 -27.24 -7.91
CA THR A 101 -6.26 -28.22 -8.98
C THR A 101 -7.42 -28.22 -9.97
N ILE A 102 -7.10 -28.08 -11.25
CA ILE A 102 -8.04 -28.20 -12.37
C ILE A 102 -8.00 -29.66 -12.83
N ALA A 103 -9.16 -30.31 -12.94
CA ALA A 103 -9.28 -31.69 -13.40
C ALA A 103 -9.59 -31.78 -14.90
N GLU A 104 -9.96 -30.65 -15.49
CA GLU A 104 -10.44 -30.51 -16.85
C GLU A 104 -9.30 -30.23 -17.81
N ASN A 105 -9.37 -30.86 -18.99
CA ASN A 105 -8.32 -30.75 -20.02
C ASN A 105 -8.80 -29.97 -21.26
N ALA A 106 -10.03 -29.44 -21.24
CA ALA A 106 -10.64 -28.76 -22.37
C ALA A 106 -11.41 -27.52 -21.92
N ILE A 107 -11.34 -26.47 -22.74
CA ILE A 107 -12.07 -25.21 -22.56
C ILE A 107 -13.13 -25.12 -23.64
N ILE A 108 -14.39 -25.06 -23.24
CA ILE A 108 -15.55 -25.00 -24.12
C ILE A 108 -15.83 -23.53 -24.49
N ASN A 109 -15.92 -22.66 -23.48
CA ASN A 109 -16.11 -21.22 -23.66
C ASN A 109 -15.01 -20.45 -22.96
N LYS A 110 -14.52 -19.41 -23.64
CA LYS A 110 -13.54 -18.46 -23.10
C LYS A 110 -14.29 -17.31 -22.43
N GLY A 111 -13.79 -16.91 -21.27
CA GLY A 111 -14.30 -15.77 -20.53
C GLY A 111 -13.41 -14.53 -20.64
N THR A 112 -13.45 -13.71 -19.61
CA THR A 112 -12.60 -12.53 -19.44
C THR A 112 -11.62 -12.75 -18.28
N GLY A 113 -10.57 -11.93 -18.26
CA GLY A 113 -9.58 -11.95 -17.19
C GLY A 113 -9.24 -10.54 -16.72
N LYS A 114 -8.89 -10.43 -15.44
CA LYS A 114 -8.37 -9.20 -14.83
C LYS A 114 -7.28 -9.53 -13.83
N LEU A 115 -6.36 -8.60 -13.56
CA LEU A 115 -5.59 -8.64 -12.32
C LEU A 115 -6.57 -8.57 -11.14
N ALA A 116 -6.55 -9.58 -10.28
CA ALA A 116 -7.49 -9.70 -9.17
C ALA A 116 -7.35 -8.52 -8.20
N SER A 117 -8.46 -7.96 -7.74
CA SER A 117 -8.46 -6.89 -6.73
C SER A 117 -8.07 -7.40 -5.34
N LEU A 118 -7.74 -6.49 -4.42
CA LEU A 118 -7.39 -6.87 -3.04
C LEU A 118 -8.60 -7.28 -2.19
N GLY A 119 -9.84 -7.08 -2.67
CA GLY A 119 -11.05 -7.60 -2.02
C GLY A 119 -11.74 -6.62 -1.08
N TYR A 120 -11.76 -5.33 -1.42
CA TYR A 120 -12.49 -4.29 -0.72
C TYR A 120 -13.73 -3.86 -1.51
N ASP A 121 -14.68 -3.25 -0.82
CA ASP A 121 -15.80 -2.50 -1.39
C ASP A 121 -15.67 -1.01 -1.05
N ILE A 122 -16.25 -0.16 -1.90
CA ILE A 122 -16.46 1.26 -1.61
C ILE A 122 -17.74 1.38 -0.79
N VAL A 123 -17.62 1.73 0.48
CA VAL A 123 -18.78 1.94 1.37
C VAL A 123 -19.39 3.32 1.13
N PHE A 124 -18.54 4.34 1.05
CA PHE A 124 -18.97 5.72 0.83
C PHE A 124 -18.13 6.41 -0.24
N ARG A 125 -18.80 7.26 -1.01
CA ARG A 125 -18.23 8.01 -2.12
C ARG A 125 -18.81 9.41 -2.11
N ASP A 126 -17.95 10.43 -2.13
CA ASP A 126 -18.38 11.81 -2.31
C ASP A 126 -18.70 12.11 -3.79
N ASP A 127 -19.47 13.17 -3.98
CA ASP A 127 -19.92 13.71 -5.27
C ASP A 127 -18.77 14.33 -6.09
N LYS A 128 -17.76 14.87 -5.41
CA LYS A 128 -16.60 15.55 -6.02
C LYS A 128 -15.46 14.61 -6.42
N ASP A 129 -15.61 13.30 -6.17
CA ASP A 129 -14.60 12.29 -6.49
C ASP A 129 -13.22 12.63 -5.90
N VAL A 130 -13.22 13.00 -4.61
CA VAL A 130 -12.01 13.28 -3.82
C VAL A 130 -12.05 12.68 -2.41
N LYS A 131 -13.11 11.96 -2.03
CA LYS A 131 -13.20 11.22 -0.76
C LYS A 131 -13.74 9.82 -0.97
N ARG A 132 -13.09 8.83 -0.37
CA ARG A 132 -13.57 7.44 -0.37
C ARG A 132 -13.48 6.83 1.02
N VAL A 133 -14.41 5.92 1.31
CA VAL A 133 -14.31 5.00 2.43
C VAL A 133 -14.35 3.58 1.88
N TYR A 134 -13.30 2.82 2.16
CA TYR A 134 -13.18 1.42 1.79
C TYR A 134 -13.41 0.54 3.01
N ARG A 135 -13.89 -0.68 2.77
CA ARG A 135 -13.92 -1.75 3.78
C ARG A 135 -13.74 -3.10 3.10
N ALA A 136 -13.18 -4.08 3.79
CA ALA A 136 -13.10 -5.44 3.26
C ALA A 136 -14.50 -5.93 2.85
N LYS A 137 -14.59 -6.62 1.71
CA LYS A 137 -15.88 -7.07 1.12
C LYS A 137 -16.69 -8.00 2.03
N ASN A 138 -15.99 -8.82 2.83
CA ASN A 138 -16.59 -9.66 3.87
C ASN A 138 -15.92 -9.32 5.22
N PRO A 139 -16.28 -8.20 5.86
CA PRO A 139 -15.55 -7.69 7.00
C PRO A 139 -15.86 -8.50 8.26
N THR A 140 -14.83 -8.74 9.06
CA THR A 140 -14.96 -9.18 10.47
C THR A 140 -15.00 -7.96 11.40
N ALA A 141 -15.24 -8.18 12.69
CA ALA A 141 -15.14 -7.13 13.72
C ALA A 141 -13.73 -6.48 13.84
N GLN A 142 -12.71 -7.09 13.23
CA GLN A 142 -11.35 -6.55 13.20
C GLN A 142 -11.11 -5.59 12.03
N HIS A 143 -11.99 -5.56 11.02
CA HIS A 143 -11.76 -4.80 9.80
C HIS A 143 -12.23 -3.35 9.95
N PRO A 144 -11.31 -2.38 9.84
CA PRO A 144 -11.66 -0.97 9.90
C PRO A 144 -12.37 -0.50 8.62
N PHE A 145 -13.09 0.60 8.74
CA PHE A 145 -13.34 1.50 7.62
C PHE A 145 -12.06 2.30 7.34
N ILE A 146 -11.65 2.36 6.07
CA ILE A 146 -10.45 3.06 5.62
C ILE A 146 -10.89 4.32 4.88
N ARG A 147 -10.74 5.49 5.52
CA ARG A 147 -11.12 6.77 4.94
C ARG A 147 -9.90 7.42 4.29
N VAL A 148 -10.08 7.85 3.03
CA VAL A 148 -9.07 8.55 2.23
C VAL A 148 -9.68 9.85 1.71
N ASP A 149 -9.05 10.98 1.99
CA ASP A 149 -9.58 12.32 1.73
C ASP A 149 -8.55 13.24 1.06
N GLU A 150 -8.84 13.57 -0.19
CA GLU A 150 -8.08 14.45 -1.07
C GLU A 150 -8.68 15.86 -1.18
N THR A 151 -9.67 16.21 -0.35
CA THR A 151 -10.29 17.53 -0.38
C THR A 151 -9.30 18.63 -0.02
N ILE A 152 -9.42 19.77 -0.71
CA ILE A 152 -8.58 20.95 -0.47
C ILE A 152 -9.35 22.08 0.22
N SER A 153 -10.58 21.82 0.68
CA SER A 153 -11.37 22.76 1.45
C SER A 153 -12.28 22.01 2.41
N ASP A 154 -12.38 22.51 3.64
CA ASP A 154 -13.32 22.06 4.65
C ASP A 154 -14.58 22.95 4.72
N GLY A 155 -14.77 23.80 3.69
CA GLY A 155 -15.86 24.78 3.63
C GLY A 155 -15.56 26.12 4.31
N VAL A 156 -14.54 26.20 5.15
CA VAL A 156 -14.12 27.44 5.84
C VAL A 156 -12.72 27.86 5.38
N ASN A 157 -11.77 26.94 5.49
CA ASN A 157 -10.39 27.10 5.07
C ASN A 157 -10.14 26.37 3.75
N SER A 158 -9.03 26.73 3.12
CA SER A 158 -8.61 26.11 1.86
C SER A 158 -7.11 25.90 1.81
N TYR A 159 -6.74 24.79 1.18
CA TYR A 159 -5.40 24.43 0.81
C TYR A 159 -5.19 24.74 -0.68
N ASN A 160 -4.08 25.38 -1.03
CA ASN A 160 -3.87 25.81 -2.41
C ASN A 160 -3.72 24.59 -3.33
N SER A 161 -4.48 24.55 -4.43
CA SER A 161 -4.44 23.43 -5.37
C SER A 161 -3.09 23.24 -6.06
N SER A 162 -2.21 24.24 -6.05
CA SER A 162 -0.86 24.17 -6.62
C SER A 162 0.17 23.55 -5.68
N TYR A 163 -0.14 23.39 -4.39
CA TYR A 163 0.73 22.81 -3.37
C TYR A 163 0.90 21.28 -3.54
N ALA A 164 1.71 20.66 -2.68
CA ALA A 164 1.97 19.23 -2.67
C ALA A 164 0.68 18.39 -2.66
N LYS A 165 0.71 17.23 -3.32
CA LYS A 165 -0.46 16.34 -3.41
C LYS A 165 -0.41 15.28 -2.32
N SER A 166 -1.50 15.20 -1.55
CA SER A 166 -1.58 14.31 -0.40
C SER A 166 -3.00 13.93 -0.03
N ALA A 167 -3.20 12.74 0.53
CA ALA A 167 -4.49 12.31 1.06
C ALA A 167 -4.39 12.30 2.57
N MET A 168 -5.35 12.92 3.27
CA MET A 168 -5.56 12.67 4.68
C MET A 168 -6.13 11.26 4.81
N VAL A 169 -5.58 10.45 5.70
CA VAL A 169 -5.92 9.03 5.79
C VAL A 169 -6.10 8.61 7.23
N GLY A 170 -7.02 7.69 7.44
CA GLY A 170 -7.33 7.19 8.77
C GLY A 170 -8.25 5.97 8.74
N LEU A 171 -8.27 5.28 9.87
CA LEU A 171 -9.07 4.09 10.11
C LEU A 171 -10.13 4.40 11.16
N LEU A 172 -11.33 3.87 10.98
CA LEU A 172 -12.45 4.03 11.92
C LEU A 172 -13.12 2.69 12.16
N GLU A 173 -13.60 2.46 13.38
CA GLU A 173 -14.34 1.24 13.75
C GLU A 173 -15.72 1.19 13.12
N HIS A 174 -16.37 2.36 13.04
CA HIS A 174 -17.73 2.49 12.54
C HIS A 174 -17.92 3.82 11.83
N MET A 175 -18.73 3.82 10.76
CA MET A 175 -19.13 5.01 9.99
C MET A 175 -20.51 4.77 9.40
N ASP A 176 -21.44 5.71 9.59
CA ASP A 176 -22.76 5.71 8.92
C ASP A 176 -22.82 6.68 7.73
N HIS A 177 -21.86 7.62 7.68
CA HIS A 177 -21.65 8.59 6.62
C HIS A 177 -20.16 8.91 6.45
N ILE A 178 -19.78 9.41 5.27
CA ILE A 178 -18.37 9.68 4.90
C ILE A 178 -17.65 10.69 5.79
N ASP A 179 -18.39 11.53 6.52
CA ASP A 179 -17.86 12.56 7.39
C ASP A 179 -18.09 12.29 8.89
N ASP A 180 -18.40 11.03 9.26
CA ASP A 180 -18.63 10.59 10.65
C ASP A 180 -17.32 10.28 11.40
N TYR A 181 -16.45 11.28 11.51
CA TYR A 181 -15.16 11.14 12.21
C TYR A 181 -15.09 11.92 13.52
N GLN A 182 -16.19 12.58 13.92
CA GLN A 182 -16.21 13.47 15.09
C GLN A 182 -16.59 12.75 16.39
N ASN A 183 -17.13 11.53 16.30
CA ASN A 183 -17.59 10.78 17.47
C ASN A 183 -16.38 10.29 18.30
N PRO A 184 -16.22 10.74 19.57
CA PRO A 184 -15.13 10.29 20.44
C PRO A 184 -15.30 8.84 20.93
N ASP A 185 -16.50 8.27 20.82
CA ASP A 185 -16.83 6.92 21.28
C ASP A 185 -16.54 5.84 20.22
N VAL A 186 -15.96 6.23 19.09
CA VAL A 186 -15.57 5.32 17.99
C VAL A 186 -14.05 5.25 17.95
N LEU A 187 -13.49 4.03 17.93
CA LEU A 187 -12.05 3.86 17.80
C LEU A 187 -11.58 4.39 16.44
N GLN A 188 -10.52 5.21 16.44
CA GLN A 188 -9.89 5.76 15.24
C GLN A 188 -8.37 5.52 15.22
N LEU A 189 -7.76 5.61 14.05
CA LEU A 189 -6.31 5.65 13.88
C LEU A 189 -5.94 6.56 12.69
N PRO A 190 -5.25 7.71 12.89
CA PRO A 190 -4.81 8.28 14.16
C PRO A 190 -6.00 8.71 15.04
N PHE A 191 -5.76 8.79 16.35
CA PHE A 191 -6.76 9.28 17.30
C PHE A 191 -6.17 10.23 18.32
N ASP A 192 -6.91 11.32 18.56
CA ASP A 192 -6.72 12.26 19.66
C ASP A 192 -8.09 12.35 20.37
N PRO A 193 -8.27 11.68 21.53
CA PRO A 193 -9.56 11.64 22.21
C PRO A 193 -10.13 13.02 22.58
N ALA A 194 -9.27 14.03 22.73
CA ALA A 194 -9.69 15.41 23.01
C ALA A 194 -10.11 16.17 21.75
N ASN A 195 -9.72 15.69 20.57
CA ASN A 195 -10.09 16.28 19.28
C ASN A 195 -10.17 15.21 18.18
N PRO A 196 -11.24 14.39 18.13
CA PRO A 196 -11.40 13.30 17.17
C PRO A 196 -11.30 13.74 15.70
N SER A 197 -11.70 14.98 15.39
CA SER A 197 -11.68 15.52 14.03
C SER A 197 -10.31 16.01 13.57
N LYS A 198 -9.29 16.06 14.45
CA LYS A 198 -7.97 16.64 14.20
C LYS A 198 -7.28 16.19 12.91
N ASN A 199 -7.51 14.95 12.47
CA ASN A 199 -6.90 14.42 11.25
C ASN A 199 -7.52 15.00 9.96
N TRP A 200 -8.72 15.55 10.06
CA TRP A 200 -9.63 15.82 8.94
C TRP A 200 -9.91 17.32 8.74
N THR A 201 -9.26 18.19 9.51
CA THR A 201 -9.45 19.64 9.46
C THR A 201 -8.39 20.35 8.63
N ILE A 202 -8.75 21.53 8.12
CA ILE A 202 -7.80 22.49 7.55
C ILE A 202 -7.77 23.70 8.48
N GLU A 203 -6.58 24.05 8.98
CA GLU A 203 -6.40 25.18 9.90
C GLU A 203 -5.62 26.31 9.20
N GLY A 204 -5.93 27.56 9.51
CA GLY A 204 -5.20 28.71 8.98
C GLY A 204 -5.46 29.00 7.49
N THR A 205 -4.72 29.98 6.94
CA THR A 205 -4.92 30.46 5.56
C THR A 205 -3.58 30.69 4.86
N ALA A 206 -3.61 30.62 3.52
CA ALA A 206 -2.44 30.84 2.65
C ALA A 206 -1.21 30.01 3.11
N GLY A 207 -0.04 30.65 3.26
CA GLY A 207 1.17 29.98 3.72
C GLY A 207 1.08 29.40 5.14
N ASN A 208 0.19 29.91 5.99
CA ASN A 208 -0.02 29.36 7.33
C ASN A 208 -1.04 28.21 7.36
N CYS A 209 -1.58 27.79 6.20
CA CYS A 209 -2.53 26.70 6.10
C CYS A 209 -1.89 25.37 6.56
N ILE A 210 -2.57 24.62 7.41
CA ILE A 210 -2.19 23.28 7.87
C ILE A 210 -3.31 22.33 7.45
N ARG A 211 -3.00 21.36 6.60
CA ARG A 211 -3.98 20.38 6.10
C ARG A 211 -3.76 19.02 6.76
N GLY A 212 -4.72 18.61 7.59
CA GLY A 212 -4.77 17.32 8.25
C GLY A 212 -3.60 17.03 9.19
N TRP A 213 -3.56 15.79 9.69
CA TRP A 213 -2.51 15.33 10.61
C TRP A 213 -1.64 14.24 10.00
N PHE A 214 -2.22 13.10 9.61
CA PHE A 214 -1.54 11.98 8.98
C PHE A 214 -1.93 11.85 7.50
N LYS A 215 -0.91 11.78 6.63
CA LYS A 215 -1.09 11.88 5.19
C LYS A 215 -0.28 10.86 4.39
N TRP A 216 -0.81 10.47 3.23
CA TRP A 216 -0.05 9.87 2.14
C TRP A 216 0.25 10.92 1.10
N HIS A 217 1.52 11.33 0.99
CA HIS A 217 1.96 12.23 -0.06
C HIS A 217 2.47 11.44 -1.25
N TRP A 218 2.05 11.85 -2.45
CA TRP A 218 2.55 11.25 -3.70
C TRP A 218 3.20 12.27 -4.63
N ALA A 219 3.05 13.57 -4.41
CA ALA A 219 3.69 14.56 -5.26
C ALA A 219 4.26 15.75 -4.49
N TYR A 220 5.59 15.91 -4.61
CA TYR A 220 6.36 17.10 -4.23
C TYR A 220 7.18 17.62 -5.42
N MET A 221 7.88 18.74 -5.20
CA MET A 221 8.95 19.24 -6.06
C MET A 221 10.27 18.53 -5.73
N THR A 222 11.11 18.27 -6.73
CA THR A 222 12.49 17.82 -6.53
C THR A 222 13.50 18.86 -6.99
N SER A 223 14.66 18.88 -6.33
CA SER A 223 15.90 19.34 -6.95
C SER A 223 16.57 18.13 -7.62
N THR A 224 17.01 18.30 -8.86
CA THR A 224 17.19 17.26 -9.88
C THR A 224 18.39 16.31 -9.71
N ALA A 225 19.15 16.33 -8.62
CA ALA A 225 20.47 15.67 -8.61
C ALA A 225 20.78 14.67 -7.48
N ASN A 226 20.25 14.81 -6.25
CA ASN A 226 20.90 14.18 -5.07
C ASN A 226 19.96 13.51 -4.05
N TYR A 227 18.80 12.99 -4.44
CA TYR A 227 17.78 12.51 -3.48
C TYR A 227 17.35 13.58 -2.45
N ALA A 228 17.79 14.83 -2.63
CA ALA A 228 17.47 16.00 -1.86
C ALA A 228 16.15 16.57 -2.38
N VAL A 229 15.06 15.96 -1.91
CA VAL A 229 13.71 16.46 -2.13
C VAL A 229 13.54 17.71 -1.26
N GLN A 230 13.24 18.86 -1.89
CA GLN A 230 12.76 20.03 -1.15
C GLN A 230 11.29 19.79 -0.81
N GLU A 231 11.12 19.07 0.28
CA GLU A 231 9.84 18.74 0.84
C GLU A 231 9.35 19.99 1.57
N ALA A 232 8.35 20.63 0.99
CA ALA A 232 7.53 21.64 1.63
C ALA A 232 6.13 21.48 1.07
N GLU A 233 5.12 21.69 1.89
CA GLU A 233 3.73 21.62 1.47
C GLU A 233 3.45 22.69 0.38
N SER A 234 3.98 23.91 0.54
CA SER A 234 3.81 24.98 -0.44
C SER A 234 4.60 24.79 -1.74
N ASN A 235 5.56 23.87 -1.76
CA ASN A 235 6.28 23.57 -2.99
C ASN A 235 5.31 22.88 -3.94
N GLY A 236 5.31 23.34 -5.20
CA GLY A 236 4.51 22.71 -6.23
C GLY A 236 4.90 21.26 -6.48
N SER A 237 4.28 20.63 -7.45
CA SER A 237 4.54 19.24 -7.79
C SER A 237 5.15 19.11 -9.17
N MET A 238 6.19 18.29 -9.31
CA MET A 238 6.78 18.01 -10.61
C MET A 238 5.78 17.27 -11.51
N ALA A 239 5.66 17.70 -12.77
CA ALA A 239 4.84 17.00 -13.76
C ALA A 239 5.35 15.56 -13.98
N GLY A 240 4.43 14.64 -14.23
CA GLY A 240 4.73 13.24 -14.53
C GLY A 240 4.10 12.25 -13.55
N ASN A 241 4.13 10.98 -13.92
CA ASN A 241 3.57 9.90 -13.11
C ASN A 241 4.54 9.45 -12.01
N ARG A 242 3.99 8.89 -10.95
CA ARG A 242 4.73 8.38 -9.79
C ARG A 242 4.87 6.87 -9.88
N GLY A 243 6.08 6.39 -9.64
CA GLY A 243 6.34 4.96 -9.49
C GLY A 243 5.75 4.46 -8.18
N PHE A 244 5.06 3.32 -8.22
CA PHE A 244 4.60 2.66 -7.00
C PHE A 244 4.56 1.15 -7.15
N THR A 245 4.52 0.47 -6.01
CA THR A 245 4.13 -0.93 -5.82
C THR A 245 3.11 -0.96 -4.69
N LEU A 246 2.00 -1.68 -4.84
CA LEU A 246 0.98 -1.86 -3.80
C LEU A 246 0.73 -3.35 -3.62
N CYS A 247 0.91 -3.87 -2.42
CA CYS A 247 0.79 -5.30 -2.11
C CYS A 247 -0.19 -5.51 -0.96
N GLY A 248 -1.01 -6.55 -1.03
CA GLY A 248 -1.94 -6.84 0.05
C GLY A 248 -2.99 -7.88 -0.28
N ASN A 249 -4.01 -7.92 0.57
CA ASN A 249 -5.19 -8.75 0.48
C ASN A 249 -6.36 -8.03 1.17
N HIS A 250 -7.42 -8.74 1.56
CA HIS A 250 -8.60 -8.12 2.18
C HIS A 250 -8.37 -7.61 3.61
N ASN A 251 -7.31 -8.05 4.30
CA ASN A 251 -6.98 -7.64 5.66
C ASN A 251 -6.09 -6.39 5.71
N PHE A 252 -5.24 -6.19 4.69
CA PHE A 252 -4.28 -5.10 4.66
C PHE A 252 -3.83 -4.77 3.24
N PHE A 253 -3.30 -3.56 3.07
CA PHE A 253 -2.44 -3.22 1.94
C PHE A 253 -1.27 -2.35 2.38
N ILE A 254 -0.09 -2.62 1.82
CA ILE A 254 1.13 -1.85 2.02
C ILE A 254 1.80 -1.66 0.67
N GLY A 255 2.27 -0.45 0.39
CA GLY A 255 2.94 -0.14 -0.86
C GLY A 255 4.18 0.71 -0.66
N SER A 256 5.07 0.65 -1.65
CA SER A 256 6.13 1.63 -1.85
C SER A 256 5.65 2.67 -2.86
N MET A 257 5.61 3.94 -2.47
CA MET A 257 5.08 5.01 -3.33
C MET A 257 6.08 6.14 -3.47
N ALA A 258 6.54 6.38 -4.71
CA ALA A 258 7.40 7.51 -5.04
C ALA A 258 6.67 8.83 -4.82
N THR A 259 7.30 9.74 -4.10
CA THR A 259 6.75 11.09 -3.90
C THR A 259 7.16 12.05 -5.02
N THR A 260 7.93 11.54 -5.98
CA THR A 260 8.52 12.25 -7.12
C THR A 260 8.53 11.32 -8.34
N THR A 261 8.92 11.81 -9.52
CA THR A 261 9.07 10.97 -10.72
C THR A 261 10.23 9.97 -10.60
N ASN A 262 11.15 10.14 -9.64
CA ASN A 262 12.20 9.18 -9.35
C ASN A 262 11.67 8.09 -8.41
N ILE A 263 11.61 6.84 -8.89
CA ILE A 263 11.11 5.70 -8.10
C ILE A 263 11.92 5.45 -6.82
N ALA A 264 13.19 5.82 -6.76
CA ALA A 264 14.01 5.67 -5.55
C ALA A 264 13.66 6.66 -4.43
N SER A 265 12.72 7.58 -4.69
CA SER A 265 12.08 8.42 -3.66
C SER A 265 10.89 7.75 -2.98
N SER A 266 10.63 6.46 -3.25
CA SER A 266 9.48 5.75 -2.72
C SER A 266 9.54 5.55 -1.22
N ARG A 267 8.37 5.68 -0.58
CA ARG A 267 8.18 5.50 0.85
C ARG A 267 7.16 4.42 1.10
N LEU A 268 7.24 3.78 2.25
CA LEU A 268 6.19 2.85 2.64
C LEU A 268 4.95 3.61 3.08
N ILE A 269 3.83 3.25 2.49
CA ILE A 269 2.49 3.69 2.87
C ILE A 269 1.58 2.48 2.99
N GLY A 270 0.47 2.61 3.69
CA GLY A 270 -0.53 1.55 3.76
C GLY A 270 -1.17 1.45 5.12
N CYS A 271 -2.09 0.50 5.24
CA CYS A 271 -2.86 0.29 6.45
C CYS A 271 -3.54 -1.08 6.45
N GLY A 272 -4.12 -1.41 7.59
CA GLY A 272 -4.93 -2.61 7.76
C GLY A 272 -4.62 -3.30 9.07
N ILE A 273 -4.72 -4.63 9.05
CA ILE A 273 -4.53 -5.49 10.21
C ILE A 273 -3.13 -6.10 10.18
N TYR A 274 -2.38 -6.00 11.29
CA TYR A 274 -1.08 -6.69 11.43
C TYR A 274 -1.25 -8.07 12.08
N ASN A 275 -0.23 -8.93 11.95
CA ASN A 275 -0.23 -10.26 12.56
C ASN A 275 -0.02 -10.12 14.07
N SER A 276 -1.11 -10.10 14.84
CA SER A 276 -1.07 -9.82 16.29
C SER A 276 -0.47 -10.97 17.10
N SER A 277 0.35 -10.64 18.10
CA SER A 277 0.72 -11.55 19.20
C SER A 277 -0.03 -11.27 20.50
N LEU A 278 -0.92 -10.27 20.50
CA LEU A 278 -1.72 -9.85 21.64
C LEU A 278 -3.21 -10.17 21.39
N PRO A 279 -4.01 -10.35 22.46
CA PRO A 279 -5.47 -10.45 22.34
C PRO A 279 -6.05 -9.27 21.54
N ASP A 280 -6.90 -9.57 20.57
CA ASP A 280 -7.44 -8.62 19.60
C ASP A 280 -8.95 -8.38 19.74
N ASP A 281 -9.58 -9.01 20.74
CA ASP A 281 -11.00 -8.89 21.04
C ASP A 281 -11.37 -7.44 21.40
N VAL A 282 -10.59 -6.83 22.29
CA VAL A 282 -10.78 -5.45 22.77
C VAL A 282 -10.01 -4.43 21.92
N ILE A 283 -8.73 -4.69 21.65
CA ILE A 283 -7.87 -3.76 20.90
C ILE A 283 -7.63 -4.33 19.51
N LYS A 284 -8.23 -3.69 18.51
CA LYS A 284 -8.11 -4.13 17.11
C LYS A 284 -6.65 -3.99 16.65
N PRO A 285 -6.05 -4.96 15.93
CA PRO A 285 -4.63 -4.92 15.58
C PRO A 285 -4.39 -4.08 14.32
N TRP A 286 -4.77 -2.80 14.38
CA TRP A 286 -4.63 -1.90 13.24
C TRP A 286 -3.27 -1.23 13.18
N PHE A 287 -2.78 -1.04 11.97
CA PHE A 287 -1.65 -0.17 11.69
C PHE A 287 -1.98 0.84 10.58
N LEU A 288 -1.29 1.98 10.62
CA LEU A 288 -1.30 2.98 9.56
C LEU A 288 0.13 3.48 9.34
N MET A 289 0.66 3.20 8.15
CA MET A 289 1.89 3.79 7.62
C MET A 289 1.49 5.06 6.86
N ALA A 290 1.44 6.18 7.56
CA ALA A 290 1.17 7.50 7.02
C ALA A 290 2.05 8.52 7.73
N MET A 291 2.44 9.57 7.03
CA MET A 291 3.33 10.57 7.59
C MET A 291 2.57 11.57 8.44
N GLU A 292 3.05 11.80 9.66
CA GLU A 292 2.67 12.95 10.48
C GLU A 292 3.20 14.25 9.84
N ALA A 293 2.30 15.06 9.31
CA ALA A 293 2.65 16.31 8.64
C ALA A 293 1.66 17.43 8.98
N LYS A 294 1.41 17.61 10.28
CA LYS A 294 0.68 18.77 10.82
C LYS A 294 1.60 20.00 10.88
N ILE A 295 2.00 20.48 9.70
CA ILE A 295 2.89 21.63 9.52
C ILE A 295 2.23 22.70 8.65
N LYS A 296 2.71 23.94 8.76
CA LYS A 296 2.27 25.05 7.91
C LYS A 296 2.72 24.83 6.47
N ALA A 297 1.90 25.30 5.53
CA ALA A 297 2.19 25.16 4.11
C ALA A 297 3.55 25.78 3.73
N SER A 298 3.83 26.98 4.23
CA SER A 298 5.06 27.74 3.96
C SER A 298 6.28 27.23 4.73
N ASP A 299 6.13 26.21 5.58
CA ASP A 299 7.25 25.69 6.33
C ASP A 299 8.16 24.88 5.39
N SER A 300 9.41 25.32 5.27
CA SER A 300 10.44 24.65 4.47
C SER A 300 11.09 23.48 5.21
N SER A 301 10.70 23.23 6.46
CA SER A 301 11.26 22.18 7.32
C SER A 301 10.51 20.85 7.27
N LEU A 302 9.72 20.56 6.22
CA LEU A 302 9.09 19.25 6.07
C LEU A 302 10.20 18.21 5.81
N THR A 303 10.89 17.78 6.86
CA THR A 303 11.80 16.64 6.79
C THR A 303 10.96 15.39 6.92
N THR A 304 10.23 15.04 5.84
CA THR A 304 9.30 13.91 5.83
C THR A 304 9.95 12.59 6.28
N ILE A 305 11.26 12.50 6.12
CA ILE A 305 12.11 11.37 6.50
C ILE A 305 12.35 11.28 8.02
N SER A 306 12.10 12.36 8.76
CA SER A 306 12.24 12.43 10.22
C SER A 306 10.88 12.51 10.93
N ALA A 307 9.78 12.58 10.17
CA ALA A 307 8.44 12.63 10.71
C ALA A 307 7.96 11.24 11.13
N THR A 308 7.20 11.16 12.23
CA THR A 308 6.54 9.93 12.67
C THR A 308 5.72 9.34 11.52
N GLY A 309 5.84 8.03 11.27
CA GLY A 309 5.09 7.36 10.20
C GLY A 309 5.56 7.64 8.77
N GLY A 310 6.60 8.46 8.58
CA GLY A 310 7.11 8.84 7.26
C GLY A 310 7.93 7.75 6.56
N ASP A 311 8.73 6.97 7.30
CA ASP A 311 9.59 5.90 6.77
C ASP A 311 9.77 4.77 7.81
N PRO A 312 8.77 3.89 8.00
CA PRO A 312 8.64 3.06 9.21
C PRO A 312 9.83 2.13 9.50
N ILE A 313 10.57 1.71 8.46
CA ILE A 313 11.70 0.76 8.56
C ILE A 313 12.98 1.22 7.83
N ALA A 314 13.03 2.48 7.39
CA ALA A 314 14.01 2.94 6.38
C ALA A 314 14.90 4.12 6.83
N VAL A 315 14.70 4.64 8.04
CA VAL A 315 15.44 5.78 8.61
C VAL A 315 15.94 5.49 10.04
N PRO A 316 16.93 6.21 10.58
CA PRO A 316 17.40 6.07 11.97
C PRO A 316 16.42 6.70 12.99
N GLU A 317 16.65 6.45 14.28
CA GLU A 317 15.75 6.63 15.45
C GLU A 317 14.77 7.82 15.45
N SER A 318 15.11 8.99 14.89
CA SER A 318 14.17 10.10 14.67
C SER A 318 13.39 9.90 13.36
N GLY A 319 12.10 9.57 13.44
CA GLY A 319 11.23 9.32 12.26
C GLY A 319 11.01 7.84 11.92
N ARG A 320 11.54 6.93 12.74
CA ARG A 320 11.18 5.51 12.67
C ARG A 320 9.78 5.26 13.18
N GLY A 321 9.18 4.23 12.63
CA GLY A 321 7.93 3.68 13.10
C GLY A 321 6.72 4.23 12.38
N PHE A 322 5.64 3.47 12.48
CA PHE A 322 4.30 3.77 12.00
C PHE A 322 3.36 3.84 13.20
N ILE A 323 2.12 4.28 13.01
CA ILE A 323 1.17 4.33 14.11
C ILE A 323 0.33 3.06 14.15
N SER A 324 -0.02 2.62 15.35
CA SER A 324 -0.97 1.53 15.58
C SER A 324 -1.92 1.90 16.72
N THR A 325 -2.99 1.13 16.86
CA THR A 325 -3.87 1.19 18.04
C THR A 325 -3.05 0.92 19.30
N ARG A 326 -3.20 1.75 20.33
CA ARG A 326 -2.50 1.55 21.59
C ARG A 326 -3.08 0.35 22.32
N TYR A 327 -2.22 -0.55 22.77
CA TYR A 327 -2.67 -1.68 23.58
C TYR A 327 -2.98 -1.22 25.01
N SER A 328 -4.25 -0.89 25.26
CA SER A 328 -4.75 -0.52 26.59
C SER A 328 -6.16 -1.09 26.81
N PRO A 329 -6.30 -2.36 27.21
CA PRO A 329 -7.60 -3.01 27.34
C PRO A 329 -8.57 -2.32 28.30
N LEU A 330 -8.06 -1.61 29.32
CA LEU A 330 -8.88 -0.83 30.26
C LEU A 330 -9.34 0.51 29.71
N THR A 331 -8.65 1.04 28.69
CA THR A 331 -8.97 2.30 28.01
C THR A 331 -8.79 2.17 26.50
N PRO A 332 -9.68 1.42 25.81
CA PRO A 332 -9.51 1.10 24.39
C PRO A 332 -9.48 2.33 23.49
N LEU A 333 -10.30 3.33 23.82
CA LEU A 333 -10.35 4.64 23.17
C LEU A 333 -9.23 5.53 23.71
N SER A 334 -8.02 5.30 23.22
CA SER A 334 -6.83 6.07 23.62
C SER A 334 -6.03 6.54 22.41
N ALA A 335 -5.21 7.56 22.62
CA ALA A 335 -4.32 8.05 21.58
C ALA A 335 -3.46 6.91 21.03
N HIS A 336 -3.22 6.94 19.73
CA HIS A 336 -2.42 5.95 19.01
C HIS A 336 -1.02 5.77 19.61
N ALA A 337 -0.41 4.62 19.36
CA ALA A 337 0.96 4.33 19.75
C ALA A 337 1.90 4.36 18.54
N ILE A 338 3.13 4.83 18.74
CA ILE A 338 4.18 4.71 17.72
C ILE A 338 4.75 3.29 17.81
N THR A 339 4.88 2.63 16.67
CA THR A 339 5.24 1.23 16.53
C THR A 339 6.46 1.07 15.64
N TYR A 340 7.44 0.31 16.09
CA TYR A 340 8.73 0.13 15.46
C TYR A 340 8.93 -1.32 15.01
N GLY A 341 9.62 -1.49 13.89
CA GLY A 341 10.12 -2.78 13.45
C GLY A 341 11.43 -3.16 14.16
N ILE A 342 11.56 -4.42 14.55
CA ILE A 342 12.80 -5.02 15.05
C ILE A 342 13.58 -5.52 13.83
N THR A 343 14.64 -4.81 13.47
CA THR A 343 15.46 -5.07 12.27
C THR A 343 16.95 -5.05 12.60
N TYR A 344 17.79 -5.69 11.76
CA TYR A 344 19.24 -5.69 11.90
C TYR A 344 19.84 -4.28 11.94
N ASN A 345 19.36 -3.41 11.05
CA ASN A 345 19.68 -1.99 11.04
C ASN A 345 18.46 -1.17 10.61
N SER A 346 18.59 0.14 10.70
CA SER A 346 17.51 1.08 10.41
C SER A 346 17.37 1.45 8.94
N THR A 347 18.11 0.80 8.03
CA THR A 347 18.18 1.16 6.62
C THR A 347 18.11 -0.09 5.76
N THR A 348 16.91 -0.67 5.69
CA THR A 348 16.63 -1.87 4.90
C THR A 348 17.18 -1.77 3.48
N GLY A 349 17.93 -2.79 3.08
CA GLY A 349 18.59 -2.93 1.79
C GLY A 349 19.78 -2.01 1.52
N ARG A 350 19.93 -0.86 2.20
CA ARG A 350 20.97 0.12 1.84
C ARG A 350 22.39 -0.38 2.04
N ALA A 351 22.66 -1.05 3.15
CA ALA A 351 24.01 -1.47 3.51
C ALA A 351 24.50 -2.69 2.71
N GLY A 352 23.61 -3.41 2.03
CA GLY A 352 23.97 -4.62 1.27
C GLY A 352 24.66 -5.72 2.08
N SER A 353 24.48 -5.75 3.41
CA SER A 353 25.34 -6.54 4.31
C SER A 353 25.17 -8.06 4.20
N PHE A 354 24.21 -8.55 3.42
CA PHE A 354 23.89 -9.98 3.31
C PHE A 354 23.97 -10.46 1.85
N GLU A 355 25.19 -10.58 1.33
CA GLU A 355 25.46 -10.89 -0.09
C GLU A 355 25.39 -12.39 -0.48
N GLY A 356 24.96 -13.26 0.44
CA GLY A 356 24.79 -14.69 0.16
C GLY A 356 23.84 -14.96 -1.01
N SER A 357 23.88 -16.16 -1.61
CA SER A 357 23.08 -16.48 -2.82
C SER A 357 21.57 -16.52 -2.58
N ALA A 358 21.12 -16.80 -1.36
CA ALA A 358 19.72 -16.79 -0.98
C ALA A 358 19.10 -15.37 -1.04
N VAL A 359 17.77 -15.31 -1.07
CA VAL A 359 17.02 -14.06 -0.94
C VAL A 359 17.02 -13.65 0.53
N PRO A 360 17.67 -12.54 0.93
CA PRO A 360 17.78 -12.13 2.32
C PRO A 360 16.55 -11.33 2.75
N ALA A 361 15.39 -11.99 2.70
CA ALA A 361 14.10 -11.45 3.14
C ALA A 361 13.77 -11.97 4.54
N LEU A 362 13.52 -11.05 5.49
CA LEU A 362 13.10 -11.43 6.84
C LEU A 362 11.82 -10.69 7.23
N THR A 363 10.83 -11.44 7.72
CA THR A 363 9.65 -10.87 8.39
C THR A 363 10.09 -9.92 9.50
N ILE A 364 9.35 -8.83 9.68
CA ILE A 364 9.69 -7.77 10.64
C ILE A 364 8.77 -7.87 11.86
N PRO A 365 9.29 -8.34 13.02
CA PRO A 365 8.57 -8.25 14.28
C PRO A 365 8.38 -6.78 14.69
N ILE A 366 7.33 -6.49 15.46
CA ILE A 366 6.97 -5.12 15.84
C ILE A 366 6.73 -4.96 17.34
N PHE A 367 7.07 -3.78 17.85
CA PHE A 367 6.78 -3.35 19.22
C PHE A 367 6.35 -1.89 19.25
N ASP A 368 5.62 -1.45 20.29
CA ASP A 368 5.24 -0.04 20.43
C ASP A 368 5.95 0.69 21.58
N THR A 369 5.72 2.01 21.66
CA THR A 369 6.21 2.89 22.72
C THR A 369 5.71 2.53 24.12
N GLY A 370 4.70 1.65 24.24
CA GLY A 370 4.28 1.06 25.51
C GLY A 370 5.16 -0.12 25.95
N GLY A 371 6.10 -0.56 25.12
CA GLY A 371 6.96 -1.72 25.38
C GLY A 371 6.31 -3.06 25.05
N PHE A 372 5.16 -3.07 24.37
CA PHE A 372 4.48 -4.31 24.01
C PHE A 372 4.99 -4.87 22.69
N LEU A 373 5.30 -6.17 22.66
CA LEU A 373 5.50 -6.93 21.42
C LEU A 373 4.13 -7.17 20.78
N LYS A 374 3.92 -6.67 19.57
CA LYS A 374 2.61 -6.69 18.89
C LYS A 374 2.50 -7.76 17.82
N GLY A 375 3.58 -8.47 17.53
CA GLY A 375 3.63 -9.53 16.53
C GLY A 375 4.47 -9.09 15.34
N ALA A 376 3.93 -9.10 14.12
CA ALA A 376 4.70 -8.82 12.91
C ALA A 376 3.95 -8.00 11.85
N LEU A 377 4.71 -7.25 11.04
CA LEU A 377 4.16 -6.61 9.83
C LEU A 377 3.71 -7.66 8.82
N PRO A 378 2.54 -7.48 8.19
CA PRO A 378 2.08 -8.37 7.15
C PRO A 378 2.84 -8.09 5.85
N CYS A 379 3.21 -9.15 5.13
CA CYS A 379 3.92 -9.22 3.84
C CYS A 379 5.26 -8.46 3.69
N VAL A 380 5.52 -7.37 4.41
CA VAL A 380 6.75 -6.58 4.29
C VAL A 380 7.89 -7.27 5.02
N CYS A 381 8.96 -7.51 4.27
CA CYS A 381 10.19 -8.10 4.76
C CYS A 381 11.35 -7.11 4.66
N TYR A 382 12.22 -7.15 5.68
CA TYR A 382 13.52 -6.51 5.64
C TYR A 382 14.33 -7.08 4.48
N SER A 383 15.02 -6.21 3.75
CA SER A 383 15.98 -6.62 2.73
C SER A 383 17.40 -6.53 3.27
N GLY A 384 18.14 -7.63 3.16
CA GLY A 384 19.59 -7.64 3.40
C GLY A 384 20.44 -7.12 2.22
N LYS A 385 19.82 -6.85 1.07
CA LYS A 385 20.49 -6.41 -0.17
C LYS A 385 19.94 -5.11 -0.72
N LEU A 386 20.77 -4.38 -1.45
CA LEU A 386 20.32 -3.22 -2.20
C LEU A 386 19.41 -3.69 -3.34
N ILE A 387 18.24 -3.06 -3.45
CA ILE A 387 17.28 -3.32 -4.51
C ILE A 387 17.23 -2.07 -5.40
N SER A 388 17.28 -2.28 -6.70
CA SER A 388 17.09 -1.25 -7.71
C SER A 388 15.92 -1.61 -8.59
N GLY A 389 14.91 -0.74 -8.63
CA GLY A 389 13.65 -0.96 -9.34
C GLY A 389 12.66 -1.87 -8.62
N LEU A 390 11.91 -2.61 -9.44
CA LEU A 390 10.81 -3.51 -9.07
C LEU A 390 11.04 -4.86 -9.74
N THR A 391 11.10 -5.96 -9.00
CA THR A 391 11.44 -7.27 -9.58
C THR A 391 10.72 -8.42 -8.84
N PRO A 392 9.80 -9.14 -9.51
CA PRO A 392 9.26 -10.39 -9.00
C PRO A 392 10.37 -11.44 -8.95
N LEU A 393 10.41 -12.25 -7.90
CA LEU A 393 11.44 -13.26 -7.71
C LEU A 393 10.94 -14.45 -6.91
N LEU A 394 11.60 -15.57 -7.11
CA LEU A 394 11.36 -16.83 -6.41
C LEU A 394 12.60 -17.18 -5.58
N SER A 395 12.39 -17.68 -4.36
CA SER A 395 13.42 -18.28 -3.53
C SER A 395 12.90 -19.62 -3.05
N GLU A 396 13.41 -20.71 -3.64
CA GLU A 396 12.82 -22.04 -3.47
C GLU A 396 11.34 -22.00 -3.86
N ASN A 397 10.43 -22.20 -2.91
CA ASN A 397 8.98 -22.11 -3.13
C ASN A 397 8.43 -20.71 -2.81
N SER A 398 9.13 -19.89 -2.02
CA SER A 398 8.61 -18.59 -1.60
C SER A 398 8.63 -17.56 -2.74
N MET A 399 7.52 -16.85 -2.89
CA MET A 399 7.33 -15.79 -3.88
C MET A 399 7.53 -14.42 -3.24
N TYR A 400 8.26 -13.54 -3.92
CA TYR A 400 8.46 -12.16 -3.48
C TYR A 400 8.36 -11.17 -4.63
N ILE A 401 8.07 -9.92 -4.27
CA ILE A 401 8.30 -8.75 -5.13
C ILE A 401 9.29 -7.81 -4.42
N ALA A 402 10.49 -7.68 -5.00
CA ALA A 402 11.50 -6.73 -4.56
C ALA A 402 11.12 -5.33 -5.01
N SER A 403 11.14 -4.36 -4.10
CA SER A 403 10.83 -2.97 -4.43
C SER A 403 11.83 -2.02 -3.79
N THR A 404 12.24 -1.01 -4.55
CA THR A 404 13.09 0.08 -4.03
C THR A 404 12.30 0.92 -3.04
N ILE A 405 12.97 1.38 -1.99
CA ILE A 405 12.50 2.45 -1.12
C ILE A 405 13.61 3.45 -0.84
N ARG A 406 13.24 4.66 -0.45
CA ARG A 406 14.15 5.68 0.05
C ARG A 406 14.60 5.30 1.46
N THR A 407 15.88 5.53 1.77
CA THR A 407 16.45 5.34 3.12
C THR A 407 17.37 6.49 3.50
N ARG A 408 17.73 6.60 4.80
CA ARG A 408 18.63 7.65 5.32
C ARG A 408 19.69 7.12 6.29
N ILE A 409 20.93 7.58 6.17
CA ILE A 409 22.02 7.37 7.13
C ILE A 409 22.63 8.75 7.41
N GLY A 410 22.47 9.28 8.63
CA GLY A 410 22.89 10.65 8.95
C GLY A 410 22.19 11.68 8.05
N SER A 411 22.93 12.52 7.34
CA SER A 411 22.39 13.45 6.33
C SER A 411 22.24 12.83 4.94
N ASP A 412 22.79 11.64 4.71
CA ASP A 412 22.85 11.02 3.40
C ASP A 412 21.57 10.22 3.09
N THR A 413 20.90 10.59 2.00
CA THR A 413 19.69 9.93 1.51
C THR A 413 20.04 9.09 0.29
N GLY A 414 19.60 7.85 0.27
CA GLY A 414 19.88 6.96 -0.86
C GLY A 414 18.84 5.84 -1.01
N PRO A 415 18.94 5.07 -2.09
CA PRO A 415 18.09 3.91 -2.29
C PRO A 415 18.41 2.83 -1.25
N GLY A 416 17.36 2.16 -0.81
CA GLY A 416 17.38 0.88 -0.13
C GLY A 416 16.32 -0.02 -0.75
N GLY A 417 15.83 -1.00 0.00
CA GLY A 417 14.89 -1.96 -0.56
C GLY A 417 14.08 -2.70 0.49
N VAL A 418 12.94 -3.20 0.04
CA VAL A 418 12.09 -4.13 0.78
C VAL A 418 11.68 -5.27 -0.13
N TYR A 419 11.39 -6.41 0.47
CA TYR A 419 10.66 -7.48 -0.21
C TYR A 419 9.22 -7.45 0.29
N PHE A 420 8.25 -7.65 -0.59
CA PHE A 420 6.92 -8.07 -0.18
C PHE A 420 6.77 -9.56 -0.46
N TYR A 421 6.50 -10.34 0.57
CA TYR A 421 6.21 -11.77 0.50
C TYR A 421 4.80 -11.99 -0.07
N LEU A 422 4.70 -12.86 -1.07
CA LEU A 422 3.48 -13.09 -1.85
C LEU A 422 2.84 -14.46 -1.60
N GLY A 423 3.44 -15.28 -0.72
CA GLY A 423 3.03 -16.66 -0.48
C GLY A 423 4.00 -17.68 -1.09
N GLU A 424 3.53 -18.92 -1.21
CA GLU A 424 4.31 -20.05 -1.73
C GLU A 424 3.82 -20.50 -3.12
N LEU A 425 4.78 -20.79 -3.99
CA LEU A 425 4.58 -21.45 -5.28
C LEU A 425 4.68 -22.96 -5.06
N ALA A 426 3.63 -23.69 -5.38
CA ALA A 426 3.52 -25.12 -5.09
C ALA A 426 3.90 -26.04 -6.25
#